data_AF-V5SBU3-F1
#
_entry.id   AF-V5SBU3-F1
#
_cell.length_a   1.000
_cell.length_b   1.000
_cell.length_c   1.000
_cell.angle_alpha   90.00
_cell.angle_beta   90.00
_cell.angle_gamma   90.00
#
_symmetry.space_group_name_H-M   'P 1'
#
loop_
_entity.id
_entity.type
_entity.pdbx_description
1 polymer ?
#
loop_
_entity_poly.entity_id
_entity_poly.type
_entity_poly.pdbx_seq_one_letter_code
_entity_poly.pdbx_strand_id
1 'polypeptide(L)'
;MASEDSLKDAGNGSARSRDRWIGVYIGALAVALAICAMGGANAAKEANHSNIEATNVWGFFQAKNMRRHVLRLQVDELELQLASDTVTQPLRAAIETKIAAYQALDKQLTSDPESNEGLDELFHRGKALEDARDIAASRDPYFDWGEALLQIAIVLAGVAIISSGTMLIVLSTLVGAAGLAMTVNGFFLLVQLPFIA
;
A
#
# COMPACT_ATOMS: atom_id res chain seq x y z
N MET A 1 -50.61 40.82 -18.61
CA MET A 1 -51.00 39.44 -18.99
C MET A 1 -50.08 38.80 -20.01
N ALA A 2 -50.05 39.15 -21.30
CA ALA A 2 -49.17 38.46 -22.28
C ALA A 2 -47.66 38.61 -22.00
N SER A 3 -47.23 39.76 -21.47
CA SER A 3 -45.83 40.02 -21.09
C SER A 3 -45.40 39.26 -19.83
N GLU A 4 -46.29 39.10 -18.85
CA GLU A 4 -46.01 38.40 -17.59
C GLU A 4 -45.91 36.88 -17.79
N ASP A 5 -46.74 36.31 -18.67
CA ASP A 5 -46.65 34.88 -19.04
C ASP A 5 -45.35 34.59 -19.79
N SER A 6 -44.96 35.48 -20.71
CA SER A 6 -43.70 35.36 -21.48
C SER A 6 -42.46 35.42 -20.57
N LEU A 7 -42.47 36.27 -19.55
CA LEU A 7 -41.35 36.40 -18.58
C LEU A 7 -41.26 35.17 -17.65
N LYS A 8 -42.40 34.61 -17.24
CA LYS A 8 -42.44 33.37 -16.43
C LYS A 8 -41.94 32.17 -17.22
N ASP A 9 -42.32 32.05 -18.49
CA ASP A 9 -41.89 30.94 -19.34
C ASP A 9 -40.39 31.01 -19.68
N ALA A 10 -39.85 32.22 -19.89
CA ALA A 10 -38.42 32.44 -20.06
C ALA A 10 -37.60 32.07 -18.80
N GLY A 11 -38.08 32.46 -17.60
CA GLY A 11 -37.44 32.09 -16.34
C GLY A 11 -37.45 30.58 -16.09
N ASN A 12 -38.58 29.90 -16.37
CA ASN A 12 -38.72 28.45 -16.27
C ASN A 12 -37.79 27.70 -17.24
N GLY A 13 -37.61 28.23 -18.46
CA GLY A 13 -36.67 27.71 -19.45
C GLY A 13 -35.21 27.77 -18.99
N SER A 14 -34.78 28.88 -18.39
CA SER A 14 -33.41 29.03 -17.87
C SER A 14 -33.10 28.10 -16.70
N ALA A 15 -34.05 27.91 -15.78
CA ALA A 15 -33.89 27.01 -14.64
C ALA A 15 -33.76 25.56 -15.11
N ARG A 16 -34.62 25.12 -16.03
CA ARG A 16 -34.56 23.77 -16.62
C ARG A 16 -33.26 23.52 -17.38
N SER A 17 -32.72 24.53 -18.05
CA SER A 17 -31.42 24.44 -18.72
C SER A 17 -30.27 24.25 -17.72
N ARG A 18 -30.26 25.06 -16.64
CA ARG A 18 -29.26 24.97 -15.57
C ARG A 18 -29.27 23.60 -14.91
N ASP A 19 -30.44 23.10 -14.53
CA ASP A 19 -30.56 21.81 -13.83
C ASP A 19 -30.07 20.64 -14.72
N ARG A 20 -30.32 20.73 -16.03
CA ARG A 20 -29.78 19.76 -17.00
C ARG A 20 -28.25 19.77 -17.05
N TRP A 21 -27.63 20.96 -17.01
CA TRP A 21 -26.17 21.09 -16.95
C TRP A 21 -25.59 20.58 -15.63
N ILE A 22 -26.27 20.82 -14.50
CA ILE A 22 -25.85 20.27 -13.20
C ILE A 22 -25.94 18.73 -13.22
N GLY A 23 -26.96 18.15 -13.86
CA GLY A 23 -27.06 16.70 -14.07
C GLY A 23 -25.90 16.12 -14.89
N VAL A 24 -25.48 16.79 -15.96
CA VAL A 24 -24.30 16.40 -16.75
C VAL A 24 -23.02 16.49 -15.90
N TYR A 25 -22.88 17.56 -15.11
CA TYR A 25 -21.76 17.74 -14.20
C TYR A 25 -21.68 16.63 -13.13
N ILE A 26 -22.81 16.24 -12.52
CA ILE A 26 -22.86 15.10 -11.59
C ILE A 26 -22.42 13.81 -12.31
N GLY A 27 -22.88 13.59 -13.53
CA GLY A 27 -22.44 12.45 -14.35
C GLY A 27 -20.92 12.43 -14.57
N ALA A 28 -20.31 13.59 -14.85
CA ALA A 28 -18.86 13.70 -15.00
C ALA A 28 -18.12 13.42 -13.69
N LEU A 29 -18.60 13.95 -12.56
CA LEU A 29 -18.04 13.63 -11.23
C LEU A 29 -18.16 12.15 -10.89
N ALA A 30 -19.28 11.50 -11.24
CA ALA A 30 -19.48 10.07 -11.01
C ALA A 30 -18.49 9.21 -11.81
N VAL A 31 -18.18 9.60 -13.05
CA VAL A 31 -17.12 8.94 -13.84
C VAL A 31 -15.76 9.12 -13.19
N ALA A 32 -15.43 10.34 -12.73
CA ALA A 32 -14.18 10.59 -12.01
C ALA A 32 -14.09 9.77 -10.70
N LEU A 33 -15.20 9.66 -9.96
CA LEU A 33 -15.30 8.83 -8.76
C LEU A 33 -15.06 7.36 -9.07
N ALA A 34 -15.65 6.83 -10.14
CA ALA A 34 -15.43 5.45 -10.56
C ALA A 34 -13.96 5.16 -10.91
N ILE A 35 -13.29 6.11 -11.57
CA ILE A 35 -11.84 6.02 -11.85
C ILE A 35 -11.03 6.06 -10.56
N CYS A 36 -11.39 6.96 -9.62
CA CYS A 36 -10.74 7.05 -8.31
C CYS A 36 -10.86 5.76 -7.51
N ALA A 37 -12.06 5.20 -7.40
CA ALA A 37 -12.34 3.95 -6.70
C ALA A 37 -11.58 2.77 -7.32
N MET A 38 -11.49 2.71 -8.65
CA MET A 38 -10.67 1.69 -9.34
C MET A 38 -9.17 1.87 -9.03
N GLY A 39 -8.68 3.12 -9.01
CA GLY A 39 -7.31 3.46 -8.65
C GLY A 39 -6.98 3.02 -7.23
N GLY A 40 -7.82 3.37 -6.25
CA GLY A 40 -7.68 2.96 -4.85
C GLY A 40 -7.71 1.45 -4.69
N ALA A 41 -8.68 0.76 -5.29
CA ALA A 41 -8.76 -0.70 -5.24
C ALA A 41 -7.50 -1.40 -5.80
N ASN A 42 -6.86 -0.81 -6.82
CA ASN A 42 -5.60 -1.33 -7.36
C ASN A 42 -4.41 -0.99 -6.46
N ALA A 43 -4.35 0.23 -5.89
CA ALA A 43 -3.32 0.62 -4.93
C ALA A 43 -3.33 -0.28 -3.69
N ALA A 44 -4.50 -0.52 -3.11
CA ALA A 44 -4.69 -1.42 -1.99
C ALA A 44 -4.26 -2.86 -2.32
N LYS A 45 -4.57 -3.37 -3.53
CA LYS A 45 -4.11 -4.70 -3.96
C LYS A 45 -2.58 -4.78 -4.04
N GLU A 46 -1.95 -3.77 -4.62
CA GLU A 46 -0.49 -3.70 -4.76
C GLU A 46 0.21 -3.59 -3.39
N ALA A 47 -0.31 -2.75 -2.49
CA ALA A 47 0.17 -2.64 -1.12
C ALA A 47 0.04 -3.96 -0.36
N ASN A 48 -1.08 -4.67 -0.52
CA ASN A 48 -1.26 -5.99 0.08
C ASN A 48 -0.32 -7.04 -0.52
N HIS A 49 -0.15 -7.04 -1.85
CA HIS A 49 0.73 -7.97 -2.54
C HIS A 49 2.18 -7.80 -2.07
N SER A 50 2.71 -6.57 -2.11
CA SER A 50 4.05 -6.24 -1.63
C SER A 50 4.23 -6.54 -0.14
N ASN A 51 3.22 -6.29 0.71
CA ASN A 51 3.27 -6.65 2.11
C ASN A 51 3.33 -8.17 2.34
N ILE A 52 2.59 -8.97 1.55
CA ILE A 52 2.65 -10.44 1.60
C ILE A 52 4.04 -10.92 1.20
N GLU A 53 4.60 -10.39 0.11
CA GLU A 53 5.96 -10.75 -0.32
C GLU A 53 7.02 -10.43 0.75
N ALA A 54 6.98 -9.22 1.32
CA ALA A 54 7.87 -8.82 2.40
C ALA A 54 7.71 -9.73 3.63
N THR A 55 6.47 -10.01 4.03
CA THR A 55 6.15 -10.89 5.17
C THR A 55 6.69 -12.30 4.95
N ASN A 56 6.52 -12.85 3.74
CA ASN A 56 7.03 -14.17 3.40
C ASN A 56 8.55 -14.22 3.48
N VAL A 57 9.26 -13.23 2.93
CA VAL A 57 10.73 -13.16 2.99
C VAL A 57 11.23 -13.05 4.43
N TRP A 58 10.60 -12.22 5.26
CA TRP A 58 10.93 -12.15 6.67
C TRP A 58 10.64 -13.44 7.42
N GLY A 59 9.56 -14.14 7.07
CA GLY A 59 9.28 -15.48 7.59
C GLY A 59 10.38 -16.49 7.25
N PHE A 60 10.85 -16.52 6.00
CA PHE A 60 11.98 -17.35 5.58
C PHE A 60 13.28 -16.98 6.29
N PHE A 61 13.58 -15.69 6.41
CA PHE A 61 14.74 -15.18 7.14
C PHE A 61 14.72 -15.66 8.60
N GLN A 62 13.60 -15.47 9.30
CA GLN A 62 13.45 -15.90 10.69
C GLN A 62 13.59 -17.41 10.85
N ALA A 63 12.98 -18.20 9.96
CA ALA A 63 13.09 -19.66 9.99
C ALA A 63 14.54 -20.14 9.78
N LYS A 64 15.27 -19.57 8.81
CA LYS A 64 16.68 -19.89 8.58
C LYS A 64 17.56 -19.43 9.74
N ASN A 65 17.29 -18.26 10.31
CA ASN A 65 18.05 -17.75 11.45
C ASN A 65 17.85 -18.62 12.70
N MET A 66 16.63 -19.13 12.92
CA MET A 66 16.37 -20.11 13.98
C MET A 66 17.14 -21.41 13.75
N ARG A 67 17.15 -21.96 12.52
CA ARG A 67 17.95 -23.14 12.18
C ARG A 67 19.44 -22.90 12.44
N ARG A 68 19.93 -21.71 12.09
CA ARG A 68 21.32 -21.29 12.36
C ARG A 68 21.62 -21.26 13.86
N HIS A 69 20.73 -20.67 14.67
CA HIS A 69 20.89 -20.65 16.12
C HIS A 69 20.92 -22.06 16.73
N VAL A 70 20.08 -22.98 16.26
CA VAL A 70 20.10 -24.39 16.71
C VAL A 70 21.44 -25.07 16.39
N LEU A 71 21.99 -24.85 15.20
CA LEU A 71 23.32 -25.39 14.83
C LEU A 71 24.42 -24.85 15.73
N ARG A 72 24.42 -23.54 16.01
CA ARG A 72 25.41 -22.91 16.91
C ARG A 72 25.30 -23.44 18.33
N LEU A 73 24.09 -23.53 18.88
CA LEU A 73 23.86 -24.12 20.20
C LEU A 73 24.38 -25.56 20.28
N GLN A 74 24.19 -26.34 19.22
CA GLN A 74 24.68 -27.71 19.15
C GLN A 74 26.21 -27.78 19.05
N VAL A 75 26.85 -26.83 18.36
CA VAL A 75 28.32 -26.70 18.33
C VAL A 75 28.83 -26.36 19.73
N ASP A 76 28.25 -25.38 20.41
CA ASP A 76 28.65 -24.97 21.76
C ASP A 76 28.59 -26.16 22.75
N GLU A 77 27.53 -26.96 22.67
CA GLU A 77 27.37 -28.18 23.48
C GLU A 77 28.45 -29.24 23.18
N LEU A 78 28.77 -29.45 21.90
CA LEU A 78 29.81 -30.40 21.50
C LEU A 78 31.23 -29.92 21.89
N GLU A 79 31.47 -28.62 21.84
CA GLU A 79 32.72 -28.01 22.30
C GLU A 79 32.88 -28.16 23.82
N LEU A 80 31.80 -27.98 24.59
CA LEU A 80 31.81 -28.23 26.03
C LEU A 80 32.09 -29.71 26.35
N GLN A 81 31.54 -30.64 25.57
CA GLN A 81 31.85 -32.07 25.72
C GLN A 81 33.33 -32.38 25.45
N LEU A 82 33.94 -31.76 24.43
CA LEU A 82 35.37 -31.93 24.14
C LEU A 82 36.30 -31.40 25.23
N ALA A 83 35.83 -30.42 26.01
CA ALA A 83 36.54 -29.87 27.17
C ALA A 83 36.46 -30.77 28.41
N SER A 84 35.65 -31.84 28.40
CA SER A 84 35.61 -32.84 29.46
C SER A 84 36.76 -33.85 29.36
N ASP A 85 37.41 -34.14 30.48
CA ASP A 85 38.50 -35.14 30.57
C ASP A 85 38.06 -36.59 30.35
N THR A 86 36.75 -36.85 30.22
CA THR A 86 36.17 -38.19 30.07
C THR A 86 36.06 -38.67 28.62
N VAL A 87 36.44 -37.86 27.63
CA VAL A 87 36.28 -38.19 26.20
C VAL A 87 37.45 -39.03 25.69
N THR A 88 37.15 -40.21 25.14
CA THR A 88 38.15 -41.09 24.52
C THR A 88 38.62 -40.57 23.16
N GLN A 89 39.84 -40.92 22.74
CA GLN A 89 40.43 -40.44 21.46
C GLN A 89 39.57 -40.71 20.21
N PRO A 90 38.91 -41.87 20.05
CA PRO A 90 38.03 -42.11 18.90
C PRO A 90 36.76 -41.24 18.93
N LEU A 91 36.23 -40.96 20.13
CA LEU A 91 35.04 -40.12 20.30
C LEU A 91 35.35 -38.64 20.04
N ARG A 92 36.54 -38.17 20.44
CA ARG A 92 37.04 -36.82 20.13
C ARG A 92 37.02 -36.52 18.64
N ALA A 93 37.60 -37.39 17.82
CA ALA A 93 37.64 -37.23 16.36
C ALA A 93 36.23 -37.21 15.72
N ALA A 94 35.31 -38.02 16.25
CA ALA A 94 33.92 -38.04 15.79
C ALA A 94 33.19 -36.72 16.11
N ILE A 95 33.41 -36.15 17.30
CA ILE A 95 32.84 -34.85 17.71
C ILE A 95 33.40 -33.71 16.85
N GLU A 96 34.72 -33.65 16.65
CA GLU A 96 35.36 -32.64 15.79
C GLU A 96 34.81 -32.66 14.37
N THR A 97 34.56 -33.85 13.81
CA THR A 97 33.93 -34.00 12.49
C THR A 97 32.51 -33.42 12.46
N LYS A 98 31.72 -33.62 13.53
CA LYS A 98 30.37 -33.07 13.64
C LYS A 98 30.38 -31.55 13.78
N ILE A 99 31.29 -31.00 14.58
CA ILE A 99 31.47 -29.55 14.72
C ILE A 99 31.79 -28.93 13.36
N ALA A 100 32.76 -29.47 12.64
CA ALA A 100 33.13 -28.97 11.31
C ALA A 100 31.95 -29.02 10.31
N ALA A 101 31.15 -30.11 10.34
CA ALA A 101 29.96 -30.22 9.50
C ALA A 101 28.89 -29.17 9.85
N TYR A 102 28.62 -28.92 11.13
CA TYR A 102 27.64 -27.91 11.54
C TYR A 102 28.12 -26.49 11.26
N GLN A 103 29.41 -26.20 11.43
CA GLN A 103 30.00 -24.92 11.05
C GLN A 103 29.94 -24.68 9.54
N ALA A 104 30.10 -25.72 8.71
CA ALA A 104 29.91 -25.61 7.27
C ALA A 104 28.45 -25.26 6.90
N LEU A 105 27.48 -25.90 7.55
CA LEU A 105 26.05 -25.59 7.37
C LEU A 105 25.70 -24.17 7.87
N ASP A 106 26.29 -23.70 8.98
CA ASP A 106 26.12 -22.32 9.48
C ASP A 106 26.57 -21.28 8.46
N LYS A 107 27.71 -21.52 7.81
CA LYS A 107 28.24 -20.65 6.75
C LYS A 107 27.32 -20.63 5.53
N GLN A 108 26.85 -21.79 5.08
CA GLN A 108 25.90 -21.89 3.97
C GLN A 108 24.56 -21.19 4.28
N LEU A 109 24.07 -21.28 5.52
CA LEU A 109 22.86 -20.55 5.92
C LEU A 109 23.08 -19.04 6.00
N THR A 110 24.31 -18.60 6.29
CA THR A 110 24.63 -17.18 6.42
C THR A 110 24.69 -16.51 5.05
N SER A 111 25.39 -17.10 4.09
CA SER A 111 25.41 -16.63 2.71
C SER A 111 25.31 -17.81 1.74
N ASP A 112 24.38 -17.70 0.81
CA ASP A 112 24.20 -18.63 -0.31
C ASP A 112 23.92 -17.81 -1.59
N PRO A 113 24.99 -17.39 -2.29
CA PRO A 113 24.86 -16.56 -3.49
C PRO A 113 24.25 -17.31 -4.67
N GLU A 114 24.29 -18.65 -4.70
CA GLU A 114 23.77 -19.44 -5.81
C GLU A 114 22.25 -19.50 -5.77
N SER A 115 21.66 -19.71 -4.59
CA SER A 115 20.20 -19.69 -4.41
C SER A 115 19.64 -18.30 -4.14
N ASN A 116 20.50 -17.35 -3.74
CA ASN A 116 20.12 -16.03 -3.25
C ASN A 116 19.17 -16.10 -2.04
N GLU A 117 19.32 -17.15 -1.23
CA GLU A 117 18.49 -17.40 -0.04
C GLU A 117 19.32 -17.51 1.25
N GLY A 118 20.59 -17.11 1.26
CA GLY A 118 21.33 -16.94 2.51
C GLY A 118 20.72 -15.82 3.36
N LEU A 119 21.04 -15.80 4.65
CA LEU A 119 20.46 -14.80 5.56
C LEU A 119 20.82 -13.37 5.17
N ASP A 120 22.04 -13.13 4.69
CA ASP A 120 22.48 -11.80 4.25
C ASP A 120 21.70 -11.36 2.99
N GLU A 121 21.54 -12.26 2.02
CA GLU A 121 20.79 -12.01 0.78
C GLU A 121 19.28 -11.80 1.06
N LEU A 122 18.70 -12.62 1.95
CA LEU A 122 17.31 -12.50 2.39
C LEU A 122 17.08 -11.20 3.14
N PHE A 123 18.04 -10.73 3.93
CA PHE A 123 17.92 -9.45 4.63
C PHE A 123 17.85 -8.27 3.64
N HIS A 124 18.76 -8.24 2.66
CA HIS A 124 18.76 -7.21 1.63
C HIS A 124 17.48 -7.24 0.79
N ARG A 125 17.03 -8.43 0.38
CA ARG A 125 15.78 -8.61 -0.34
C ARG A 125 14.56 -8.19 0.49
N GLY A 126 14.53 -8.56 1.76
CA GLY A 126 13.47 -8.19 2.69
C GLY A 126 13.36 -6.67 2.85
N LYS A 127 14.50 -5.98 2.94
CA LYS A 127 14.53 -4.52 3.02
C LYS A 127 14.07 -3.84 1.72
N ALA A 128 14.51 -4.34 0.56
CA ALA A 128 14.04 -3.81 -0.72
C ALA A 128 12.52 -3.99 -0.93
N LEU A 129 11.96 -5.12 -0.48
CA LEU A 129 10.52 -5.36 -0.53
C LEU A 129 9.75 -4.48 0.47
N GLU A 130 10.35 -4.18 1.62
CA GLU A 130 9.77 -3.24 2.59
C GLU A 130 9.68 -1.82 2.00
N ASP A 131 10.75 -1.35 1.35
CA ASP A 131 10.75 -0.04 0.71
C ASP A 131 9.71 0.01 -0.44
N ALA A 132 9.58 -1.07 -1.21
CA ALA A 132 8.56 -1.18 -2.25
C ALA A 132 7.13 -1.17 -1.68
N ARG A 133 6.90 -1.89 -0.57
CA ARG A 133 5.63 -1.88 0.17
C ARG A 133 5.29 -0.47 0.64
N ASP A 134 6.24 0.24 1.22
CA ASP A 134 6.00 1.57 1.79
C ASP A 134 5.64 2.58 0.69
N ILE A 135 6.28 2.49 -0.48
CA ILE A 135 5.90 3.27 -1.66
C ILE A 135 4.48 2.92 -2.14
N ALA A 136 4.15 1.63 -2.22
CA ALA A 136 2.82 1.20 -2.65
C ALA A 136 1.72 1.65 -1.67
N ALA A 137 1.97 1.53 -0.37
CA ALA A 137 1.07 1.94 0.71
C ALA A 137 0.83 3.46 0.71
N SER A 138 1.83 4.27 0.33
CA SER A 138 1.69 5.74 0.29
C SER A 138 0.66 6.25 -0.72
N ARG A 139 0.21 5.43 -1.68
CA ARG A 139 -0.77 5.82 -2.72
C ARG A 139 -2.20 5.78 -2.23
N ASP A 140 -2.52 4.82 -1.36
CA ASP A 140 -3.87 4.48 -0.93
C ASP A 140 -4.62 5.69 -0.31
N PRO A 141 -4.01 6.46 0.61
CA PRO A 141 -4.71 7.58 1.25
C PRO A 141 -5.16 8.67 0.28
N TYR A 142 -4.45 8.90 -0.82
CA TYR A 142 -4.85 9.89 -1.82
C TYR A 142 -6.12 9.48 -2.57
N PHE A 143 -6.30 8.19 -2.82
CA PHE A 143 -7.53 7.68 -3.42
C PHE A 143 -8.70 7.74 -2.45
N ASP A 144 -8.48 7.43 -1.16
CA ASP A 144 -9.52 7.56 -0.12
C ASP A 144 -10.02 9.01 0.01
N TRP A 145 -9.10 9.98 0.07
CA TRP A 145 -9.46 11.40 0.11
C TRP A 145 -10.10 11.86 -1.20
N GLY A 146 -9.59 11.41 -2.35
CA GLY A 146 -10.17 11.71 -3.66
C GLY A 146 -11.61 11.22 -3.77
N GLU A 147 -11.87 9.98 -3.36
CA GLU A 147 -13.19 9.36 -3.33
C GLU A 147 -14.14 10.13 -2.41
N ALA A 148 -13.73 10.40 -1.16
CA ALA A 148 -14.54 11.15 -0.21
C ALA A 148 -14.92 12.55 -0.73
N LEU A 149 -13.95 13.29 -1.29
CA LEU A 149 -14.19 14.63 -1.84
C LEU A 149 -15.12 14.60 -3.06
N LEU A 150 -14.93 13.64 -3.98
CA LEU A 150 -15.80 13.48 -5.15
C LEU A 150 -17.23 13.13 -4.75
N GLN A 151 -17.42 12.25 -3.76
CA GLN A 151 -18.75 11.94 -3.22
C GLN A 151 -19.41 13.18 -2.59
N ILE A 152 -18.69 13.95 -1.79
CA ILE A 152 -19.18 15.21 -1.21
C ILE A 152 -19.58 16.20 -2.33
N ALA A 153 -18.74 16.34 -3.37
CA ALA A 153 -19.03 17.21 -4.51
C ALA A 153 -20.32 16.81 -5.23
N ILE A 154 -20.56 15.51 -5.44
CA ILE A 154 -21.79 14.97 -6.04
C ILE A 154 -23.01 15.31 -5.18
N VAL A 155 -22.93 15.10 -3.87
CA VAL A 155 -24.03 15.42 -2.94
C VAL A 155 -24.36 16.92 -2.96
N LEU A 156 -23.34 17.78 -2.90
CA LEU A 156 -23.53 19.24 -2.97
C LEU A 156 -24.16 19.69 -4.28
N ALA A 157 -23.75 19.08 -5.41
CA ALA A 157 -24.35 19.35 -6.71
C ALA A 157 -25.82 18.92 -6.77
N GLY A 158 -26.16 17.76 -6.18
CA GLY A 158 -27.54 17.28 -6.07
C GLY A 158 -28.42 18.22 -5.25
N VAL A 159 -27.93 18.69 -4.10
CA VAL A 159 -28.66 19.67 -3.26
C VAL A 159 -28.83 21.01 -3.97
N ALA A 160 -27.86 21.43 -4.81
CA ALA A 160 -27.95 22.67 -5.58
C ALA A 160 -29.13 22.69 -6.58
N ILE A 161 -29.53 21.54 -7.14
CA ILE A 161 -30.72 21.42 -8.00
C ILE A 161 -31.98 21.77 -7.20
N ILE A 162 -32.10 21.27 -5.98
CA ILE A 162 -33.28 21.48 -5.12
C ILE A 162 -33.31 22.91 -4.57
N SER A 163 -32.17 23.41 -4.09
CA SER A 163 -32.08 24.70 -3.41
C SER A 163 -31.97 25.89 -4.37
N SER A 164 -31.74 25.69 -5.67
CA SER A 164 -31.45 26.76 -6.65
C SER A 164 -30.29 27.71 -6.26
N GLY A 165 -29.44 27.29 -5.32
CA GLY A 165 -28.37 28.11 -4.74
C GLY A 165 -27.07 28.04 -5.53
N THR A 166 -26.61 29.19 -6.06
CA THR A 166 -25.34 29.27 -6.83
C THR A 166 -24.10 29.04 -5.95
N MET A 167 -24.19 29.30 -4.64
CA MET A 167 -23.07 29.03 -3.72
C MET A 167 -22.74 27.54 -3.60
N LEU A 168 -23.77 26.67 -3.62
CA LEU A 168 -23.59 25.23 -3.51
C LEU A 168 -22.89 24.63 -4.73
N ILE A 169 -23.17 25.15 -5.93
CA ILE A 169 -22.49 24.67 -7.14
C ILE A 169 -21.02 25.09 -7.14
N VAL A 170 -20.70 26.32 -6.70
CA VAL A 170 -19.30 26.78 -6.57
C VAL A 170 -18.54 25.92 -5.56
N LEU A 171 -19.13 25.67 -4.39
CA LEU A 171 -18.50 24.82 -3.37
C LEU A 171 -18.31 23.38 -3.88
N SER A 172 -19.32 22.82 -4.55
CA SER A 172 -19.22 21.51 -5.20
C SER A 172 -18.07 21.47 -6.20
N THR A 173 -17.92 22.50 -7.06
CA THR A 173 -16.84 22.56 -8.05
C THR A 173 -15.47 22.63 -7.39
N LEU A 174 -15.30 23.42 -6.33
CA LEU A 174 -14.03 23.51 -5.60
C LEU A 174 -13.67 22.17 -4.95
N VAL A 175 -14.62 21.52 -4.29
CA VAL A 175 -14.42 20.22 -3.63
C VAL A 175 -14.17 19.13 -4.67
N GLY A 176 -14.91 19.12 -5.78
CA GLY A 176 -14.74 18.17 -6.87
C GLY A 176 -13.38 18.32 -7.56
N ALA A 177 -12.91 19.55 -7.78
CA ALA A 177 -11.58 19.80 -8.31
C ALA A 177 -10.48 19.33 -7.34
N ALA A 178 -10.65 19.54 -6.04
CA ALA A 178 -9.73 19.02 -5.02
C ALA A 178 -9.70 17.48 -5.02
N GLY A 179 -10.86 16.83 -5.09
CA GLY A 179 -10.95 15.38 -5.19
C GLY A 179 -10.25 14.83 -6.44
N LEU A 180 -10.46 15.46 -7.59
CA LEU A 180 -9.83 15.09 -8.86
C LEU A 180 -8.30 15.27 -8.81
N ALA A 181 -7.83 16.35 -8.17
CA ALA A 181 -6.40 16.56 -7.93
C ALA A 181 -5.80 15.49 -7.02
N MET A 182 -6.51 15.07 -5.97
CA MET A 182 -6.08 13.96 -5.10
C MET A 182 -6.04 12.63 -5.87
N THR A 183 -7.04 12.32 -6.70
CA THR A 183 -7.04 11.13 -7.56
C THR A 183 -5.83 11.11 -8.49
N VAL A 184 -5.52 12.23 -9.16
CA VAL A 184 -4.35 12.34 -10.03
C VAL A 184 -3.06 12.16 -9.22
N ASN A 185 -2.99 12.74 -8.02
CA ASN A 185 -1.84 12.55 -7.13
C ASN A 185 -1.69 11.09 -6.68
N GLY A 186 -2.78 10.36 -6.44
CA GLY A 186 -2.73 8.94 -6.10
C GLY A 186 -2.11 8.08 -7.21
N PHE A 187 -2.36 8.42 -8.48
CA PHE A 187 -1.74 7.72 -9.62
C PHE A 187 -0.25 8.00 -9.78
N PHE A 188 0.17 9.26 -9.57
CA PHE A 188 1.52 9.71 -9.94
C PHE A 188 2.44 10.00 -8.75
N LEU A 189 1.93 10.07 -7.52
CA LEU A 189 2.66 10.50 -6.32
C LEU A 189 3.49 11.79 -6.54
N LEU A 190 2.89 12.81 -7.17
CA LEU A 190 3.60 14.05 -7.51
C LEU A 190 3.98 14.86 -6.27
N VAL A 191 3.13 14.84 -5.24
CA VAL A 191 3.33 15.56 -3.97
C VAL A 191 3.04 14.62 -2.82
N GLN A 192 4.00 14.46 -1.91
CA GLN A 192 3.81 13.78 -0.64
C GLN A 192 3.36 14.81 0.40
N LEU A 193 2.07 14.77 0.78
CA LEU A 193 1.52 15.64 1.81
C LEU A 193 1.79 15.02 3.18
N PRO A 194 2.47 15.71 4.11
CA PRO A 194 2.95 15.15 5.38
C PRO A 194 1.84 14.78 6.38
N PHE A 195 0.58 15.09 6.06
CA PHE A 195 -0.59 14.80 6.89
C PHE A 195 -1.48 13.69 6.32
N ILE A 196 -1.15 13.18 5.13
CA ILE A 196 -1.93 12.19 4.37
C ILE A 196 -1.09 10.94 4.05
N ALA A 197 0.24 11.07 4.01
CA ALA A 197 1.20 9.99 3.81
C ALA A 197 1.72 9.40 5.13
#